data_AF-A0A1Y3TK40-F1
#
_entry.id   AF-A0A1Y3TK40-F1
#
_cell.length_a   1.000
_cell.length_b   1.000
_cell.length_c   1.000
_cell.angle_alpha   90.00
_cell.angle_beta   90.00
_cell.angle_gamma   90.00
#
_symmetry.space_group_name_H-M   'P 1'
#
loop_
_entity.id
_entity.type
_entity.pdbx_description
1 polymer ?
#
loop_
_entity_poly.entity_id
_entity_poly.type
_entity_poly.pdbx_seq_one_letter_code
_entity_poly.pdbx_strand_id
1 'polypeptide(L)' 'MIWKVLPEERKPYGRLTGSALMVIGGSIIITGILQCISEQEYWYYITVAGTVIGLVMIGYALLKYNRGIF' A
#
# COMPACT_ATOMS: atom_id res chain seq x y z
N MET A 1 -5.19 24.94 -2.69
CA MET A 1 -3.80 24.74 -3.15
C MET A 1 -3.73 23.34 -3.72
N ILE A 2 -3.55 23.16 -5.02
CA ILE A 2 -3.56 21.84 -5.68
C ILE A 2 -2.14 21.28 -5.59
N TRP A 3 -1.92 20.33 -4.67
CA TRP A 3 -0.65 19.63 -4.55
C TRP A 3 -0.32 18.91 -5.86
N LYS A 4 0.84 19.25 -6.43
CA LYS A 4 1.24 18.77 -7.75
C LYS A 4 2.61 18.13 -7.61
N VAL A 5 2.64 16.80 -7.67
CA VAL A 5 3.89 16.05 -7.84
C VAL A 5 4.64 16.63 -9.04
N LEU A 6 5.91 16.99 -8.81
CA LEU A 6 6.76 17.56 -9.85
C LEU A 6 6.85 16.59 -11.05
N PRO A 7 6.85 17.07 -12.31
CA PRO A 7 6.88 16.21 -13.49
C PRO A 7 7.96 15.11 -13.43
N GLU A 8 9.15 15.48 -12.96
CA GLU A 8 10.32 14.60 -12.77
C GLU A 8 10.13 13.55 -11.67
N GLU A 9 9.26 13.81 -10.68
CA GLU A 9 8.99 12.92 -9.55
C GLU A 9 7.80 11.98 -9.77
N ARG A 10 7.04 12.15 -10.86
CA ARG A 10 5.85 11.32 -11.13
C ARG A 10 6.16 9.84 -11.26
N LYS A 11 7.26 9.49 -11.94
CA LYS A 11 7.67 8.10 -12.15
C LYS A 11 8.07 7.41 -10.83
N PRO A 12 8.97 7.98 -10.00
CA PRO A 12 9.30 7.38 -8.70
C PRO A 12 8.09 7.36 -7.74
N TYR A 13 7.25 8.41 -7.73
CA TYR A 13 6.02 8.43 -6.95
C TYR A 13 5.07 7.28 -7.36
N GLY A 14 4.76 7.16 -8.65
CA GLY A 14 3.87 6.13 -9.17
C GLY A 14 4.40 4.70 -8.96
N ARG A 15 5.73 4.49 -9.04
CA ARG A 15 6.33 3.20 -8.70
C ARG A 15 6.12 2.85 -7.23
N LEU A 16 6.39 3.80 -6.34
CA LEU A 16 6.28 3.57 -4.90
C LEU A 16 4.82 3.32 -4.46
N THR A 17 3.88 4.12 -4.94
CA THR A 17 2.44 3.93 -4.63
C THR A 17 1.88 2.67 -5.29
N GLY A 18 2.32 2.34 -6.51
CA GLY A 18 1.98 1.08 -7.18
C GLY A 18 2.50 -0.14 -6.42
N SER A 19 3.75 -0.12 -5.96
CA SER A 19 4.31 -1.19 -5.12
C SER A 19 3.57 -1.31 -3.78
N ALA A 20 3.17 -0.19 -3.17
CA ALA A 20 2.35 -0.23 -1.95
C ALA A 20 1.02 -0.94 -2.19
N LEU A 21 0.33 -0.63 -3.30
CA LEU A 21 -0.90 -1.31 -3.70
C LEU A 21 -0.68 -2.81 -3.96
N MET A 22 0.44 -3.21 -4.56
CA MET A 22 0.79 -4.63 -4.72
C MET A 22 0.98 -5.33 -3.37
N VAL A 23 1.57 -4.68 -2.36
CA VAL A 23 1.69 -5.24 -1.00
C VAL A 23 0.31 -5.44 -0.37
N ILE A 24 -0.56 -4.44 -0.46
CA ILE A 24 -1.92 -4.52 0.09
C ILE A 24 -2.70 -5.62 -0.61
N GLY A 25 -2.83 -5.55 -1.94
CA GLY A 25 -3.56 -6.54 -2.73
C GLY A 25 -3.00 -7.95 -2.59
N GLY A 26 -1.67 -8.09 -2.59
CA GLY A 26 -0.98 -9.36 -2.37
C GLY A 26 -1.31 -9.97 -1.01
N SER A 27 -1.30 -9.17 0.06
CA SER A 27 -1.65 -9.66 1.40
C SER A 27 -3.11 -10.13 1.50
N ILE A 28 -4.04 -9.44 0.83
CA ILE A 28 -5.46 -9.80 0.76
C ILE A 28 -5.62 -11.13 0.00
N ILE A 29 -5.00 -11.26 -1.17
CA ILE A 29 -5.06 -12.49 -1.98
C ILE A 29 -4.50 -13.68 -1.20
N ILE A 30 -3.34 -13.51 -0.56
CA ILE A 30 -2.72 -14.56 0.26
C ILE A 30 -3.66 -14.96 1.41
N THR A 31 -4.24 -13.97 2.11
CA THR A 31 -5.20 -14.22 3.19
C THR A 31 -6.42 -15.00 2.69
N GLY A 32 -6.99 -14.61 1.55
CA GLY A 32 -8.15 -15.28 0.95
C GLY A 32 -7.84 -16.72 0.55
N ILE A 33 -6.67 -16.97 -0.05
CA ILE A 33 -6.22 -18.33 -0.38
C ILE A 33 -6.10 -19.19 0.89
N LEU A 34 -5.51 -18.64 1.96
CA LEU A 34 -5.35 -19.35 3.22
C LEU A 34 -6.69 -19.65 3.90
N GLN A 35 -7.65 -18.72 3.83
CA GLN A 35 -9.02 -18.93 4.32
C GLN A 35 -9.76 -20.05 3.55
N CYS A 36 -9.55 -20.17 2.24
CA CYS A 36 -10.11 -21.28 1.47
C CYS A 36 -9.55 -22.65 1.87
N ILE A 37 -8.32 -22.69 2.41
CA ILE A 37 -7.68 -23.94 2.86
C ILE A 37 -8.07 -24.25 4.31
N SER A 38 -8.18 -23.23 5.16
CA SER A 38 -8.45 -23.38 6.58
C SER A 38 -9.16 -22.13 7.12
N GLU A 39 -10.33 -22.32 7.72
CA GLU A 39 -11.18 -21.24 8.28
C GLU A 39 -10.65 -20.70 9.63
N GLN A 40 -9.37 -20.32 9.66
CA GLN A 40 -8.75 -19.75 10.87
C GLN A 40 -8.74 -18.23 10.81
N GLU A 41 -9.24 -17.59 11.86
CA GLU A 41 -9.32 -16.14 11.94
C GLU A 41 -7.94 -15.46 11.93
N TYR A 42 -6.90 -16.12 12.44
CA TYR A 42 -5.56 -15.53 12.53
C TYR A 42 -4.93 -15.24 11.16
N TRP A 43 -5.43 -15.84 10.06
CA TRP A 43 -4.98 -15.47 8.72
C TRP A 43 -5.25 -14.01 8.40
N TYR A 44 -6.28 -13.40 9.01
CA TYR A 44 -6.61 -11.99 8.81
C TYR A 44 -5.49 -11.03 9.23
N TYR A 45 -4.63 -11.44 10.16
CA TYR A 45 -3.46 -10.63 10.56
C TYR A 45 -2.50 -10.36 9.40
N ILE A 46 -2.47 -11.21 8.37
CA ILE A 46 -1.67 -10.99 7.15
C ILE A 46 -2.20 -9.76 6.39
N THR A 47 -3.52 -9.67 6.20
CA THR A 47 -4.17 -8.52 5.55
C THR A 47 -3.92 -7.24 6.34
N VAL A 48 -4.05 -7.29 7.67
CA VAL A 48 -3.79 -6.14 8.55
C VAL A 48 -2.35 -5.67 8.40
N ALA A 49 -1.37 -6.58 8.51
CA ALA A 49 0.05 -6.24 8.38
C ALA A 49 0.38 -5.67 6.98
N GLY A 50 -0.09 -6.30 5.91
CA GLY A 50 0.12 -5.83 4.55
C GLY A 50 -0.51 -4.46 4.29
N THR A 51 -1.70 -4.21 4.87
CA THR A 51 -2.37 -2.91 4.82
C THR A 51 -1.57 -1.84 5.53
N VAL A 52 -1.10 -2.09 6.76
CA VAL A 52 -0.28 -1.14 7.52
C VAL A 52 1.00 -0.80 6.77
N ILE A 53 1.71 -1.81 6.24
CA ILE A 53 2.95 -1.60 5.47
C ILE A 53 2.66 -0.76 4.21
N GLY A 54 1.62 -1.11 3.45
CA GLY A 54 1.23 -0.36 2.25
C GLY A 54 0.85 1.08 2.55
N LEU A 55 0.12 1.34 3.63
CA LEU A 55 -0.25 2.69 4.05
C LEU A 55 0.98 3.51 4.49
N VAL A 56 1.94 2.91 5.19
CA VAL A 56 3.22 3.56 5.52
C VAL A 56 3.99 3.94 4.25
N MET A 57 4.03 3.05 3.25
CA MET A 57 4.67 3.34 1.96
C MET A 57 3.97 4.49 1.22
N ILE A 58 2.63 4.51 1.19
CA ILE A 58 1.85 5.59 0.58
C ILE A 58 2.07 6.91 1.35
N GLY A 59 2.02 6.88 2.68
CA GLY A 59 2.28 8.04 3.53
C GLY A 59 3.67 8.62 3.28
N TYR A 60 4.69 7.77 3.18
CA TYR A 60 6.04 8.18 2.80
C TYR A 60 6.07 8.80 1.39
N ALA A 61 5.38 8.20 0.41
CA ALA A 61 5.31 8.73 -0.95
C ALA A 61 4.66 10.12 -0.99
N LEU A 62 3.58 10.32 -0.24
CA LEU A 62 2.86 11.58 -0.15
C LEU A 62 3.72 12.68 0.50
N LEU A 63 4.35 12.38 1.63
CA LEU A 63 5.23 13.34 2.31
C LEU A 63 6.43 13.73 1.44
N LYS A 64 7.03 12.75 0.74
CA LYS A 64 8.23 12.97 -0.05
C LYS A 64 7.97 13.71 -1.37
N TYR A 65 6.98 13.25 -2.14
CA TYR A 65 6.78 13.69 -3.53
C TYR A 65 5.58 14.63 -3.69
N ASN A 66 4.57 14.51 -2.83
CA ASN A 66 3.39 15.38 -2.84
C ASN A 66 3.51 16.54 -1.84
N ARG A 67 4.56 16.53 -0.98
CA ARG A 67 4.87 17.55 0.05
C ARG A 67 3.74 17.79 1.05
N GLY A 68 2.85 16.83 1.22
CA GLY A 68 1.68 16.96 2.09
C GLY A 68 0.79 15.72 2.01
N ILE A 69 -0.04 15.56 3.05
CA ILE A 69 -1.07 14.49 3.15
C ILE A 69 -2.46 15.06 2.80
N PHE A 70 -2.61 16.41 2.77
CA PHE A 70 -3.84 17.15 2.51
C PHE A 70 -3.57 18.43 1.73
#